data_AF-A0AAV2KMH1-F1
#
_entry.id   AF-A0AAV2KMH1-F1
#
_cell.length_a   1.000
_cell.length_b   1.000
_cell.length_c   1.000
_cell.angle_alpha   90.00
_cell.angle_beta   90.00
_cell.angle_gamma   90.00
#
_symmetry.space_group_name_H-M   'P 1'
#
loop_
_entity.id
_entity.type
_entity.pdbx_description
1 polymer ?
#
loop_
_entity_poly.entity_id
_entity_poly.type
_entity_poly.pdbx_seq_one_letter_code
_entity_poly.pdbx_strand_id
1 'polypeptide(L)'
;MNVSRWECNTLPHPLQPDSSSCGVFAIKFVENILTGQPLVFPAGRSDVDALRWQIAETVLEASDDLTDICCICGQEDVDEEDVDDPNDTKSIIWV
;
A
#
# COMPACT_ATOMS: atom_id res chain seq x y z
N MET A 1 35.10 13.53 -20.61
CA MET A 1 34.77 12.32 -19.82
C MET A 1 33.34 12.46 -19.36
N ASN A 2 32.45 11.57 -19.81
CA ASN A 2 31.08 11.53 -19.30
C ASN A 2 31.13 10.82 -17.94
N VAL A 3 30.76 11.52 -16.86
CA VAL A 3 31.01 11.11 -15.46
C VAL A 3 29.95 10.14 -14.90
N SER A 4 28.94 9.77 -15.69
CA SER A 4 27.87 8.88 -15.26
C SER A 4 27.64 7.76 -16.28
N ARG A 5 27.51 6.52 -15.78
CA ARG A 5 27.02 5.35 -16.53
C ARG A 5 25.49 5.30 -16.60
N TRP A 6 24.81 6.17 -15.87
CA TRP A 6 23.36 6.22 -15.81
C TRP A 6 22.79 7.06 -16.93
N GLU A 7 21.76 6.52 -17.56
CA GLU A 7 20.96 7.21 -18.56
C GLU A 7 19.53 7.34 -18.05
N CYS A 8 18.91 8.48 -18.31
CA CYS A 8 17.50 8.70 -18.03
C CYS A 8 16.73 8.49 -19.33
N ASN A 9 15.92 7.43 -19.37
CA ASN A 9 15.12 7.08 -20.54
C ASN A 9 13.63 7.09 -20.16
N THR A 10 12.81 7.63 -21.06
CA THR A 10 11.34 7.54 -20.93
C THR A 10 10.86 6.28 -21.62
N LEU A 11 10.22 5.39 -20.87
CA LEU A 11 9.61 4.18 -21.42
C LEU A 11 8.26 4.52 -22.07
N PRO A 12 7.85 3.85 -23.16
CA PRO A 12 6.50 4.02 -23.72
C PRO A 12 5.44 3.54 -22.72
N HIS A 13 4.48 4.40 -22.39
CA HIS A 13 3.40 4.11 -21.44
C HIS A 13 2.13 4.91 -21.76
N PRO A 14 0.93 4.46 -21.32
CA PRO A 14 -0.28 5.25 -21.45
C PRO A 14 -0.17 6.56 -20.66
N LEU A 15 -0.85 7.60 -21.14
CA LEU A 15 -0.94 8.89 -20.46
C LEU A 15 -2.18 8.92 -19.56
N GLN A 16 -2.02 9.49 -18.35
CA GLN A 16 -3.14 9.69 -17.45
C GLN A 16 -4.14 10.73 -18.02
N PRO A 17 -5.45 10.49 -17.94
CA PRO A 17 -6.45 11.39 -18.52
C PRO A 17 -6.84 12.57 -17.62
N ASP A 18 -6.35 12.61 -16.38
CA ASP A 18 -6.70 13.61 -15.37
C ASP A 18 -5.54 13.89 -14.41
N SER A 19 -5.77 14.75 -13.41
CA SER A 19 -4.78 15.18 -12.43
C SER A 19 -4.81 14.40 -11.10
N SER A 20 -5.67 13.39 -10.96
CA SER A 20 -5.90 12.67 -9.69
C SER A 20 -5.67 11.16 -9.79
N SER A 21 -5.37 10.64 -10.97
CA SER A 21 -5.15 9.22 -11.22
C SER A 21 -3.68 8.79 -11.17
N CYS A 22 -2.76 9.70 -10.88
CA CYS A 22 -1.32 9.42 -10.89
C CYS A 22 -0.92 8.23 -9.99
N GLY A 23 -1.56 8.07 -8.82
CA GLY A 23 -1.31 6.95 -7.92
C GLY A 23 -1.68 5.59 -8.52
N VAL A 24 -2.81 5.52 -9.24
CA VAL A 24 -3.25 4.29 -9.94
C VAL A 24 -2.23 3.90 -11.01
N PHE A 25 -1.77 4.87 -11.79
CA PHE A 25 -0.77 4.63 -12.84
C PHE A 25 0.57 4.22 -12.25
N ALA A 26 1.02 4.86 -11.17
CA ALA A 26 2.25 4.47 -10.47
C ALA A 26 2.21 3.02 -10.00
N ILE A 27 1.10 2.58 -9.40
CA ILE A 27 0.91 1.19 -8.96
C ILE A 27 1.00 0.23 -10.15
N LYS A 28 0.26 0.49 -11.24
CA LYS A 28 0.26 -0.39 -12.42
C LYS A 28 1.61 -0.40 -13.15
N PHE A 29 2.35 0.70 -13.17
CA PHE A 29 3.72 0.71 -13.70
C PHE A 29 4.64 -0.16 -12.86
N VAL A 30 4.61 -0.02 -11.54
CA VAL A 30 5.44 -0.83 -10.64
C VAL A 30 5.09 -2.32 -10.79
N GLU A 31 3.81 -2.66 -10.79
CA GLU A 31 3.35 -4.04 -10.97
C GLU A 31 3.86 -4.65 -12.28
N ASN A 32 3.73 -3.94 -13.40
CA ASN A 32 4.20 -4.43 -14.69
C ASN A 32 5.73 -4.54 -14.74
N ILE A 33 6.47 -3.60 -14.13
CA ILE A 33 7.94 -3.67 -14.02
C ILE A 33 8.37 -4.91 -13.24
N LEU A 34 7.75 -5.14 -12.07
CA LEU A 34 8.11 -6.25 -11.19
C LEU A 34 7.73 -7.61 -11.80
N THR A 35 6.67 -7.68 -12.59
CA THR A 35 6.21 -8.90 -13.27
C THR A 35 6.80 -9.08 -14.67
N GLY A 36 7.68 -8.17 -15.11
CA GLY A 36 8.29 -8.21 -16.44
C GLY A 36 7.28 -8.04 -17.60
N GLN A 37 6.12 -7.44 -17.33
CA GLN A 37 5.09 -7.18 -18.32
C GLN A 37 5.30 -5.82 -19.02
N PRO A 38 4.79 -5.63 -20.24
CA PRO A 38 4.80 -4.33 -20.90
C PRO A 38 4.09 -3.25 -20.07
N LEU A 39 4.54 -2.00 -20.12
CA LEU A 39 3.90 -0.86 -19.43
C LEU A 39 2.58 -0.40 -20.09
N VAL A 40 1.82 -1.32 -20.67
CA VAL A 40 0.56 -1.04 -21.38
C VAL A 40 -0.58 -1.65 -20.58
N PHE A 41 -1.54 -0.82 -20.20
CA PHE A 41 -2.77 -1.23 -19.53
C PHE A 41 -3.92 -0.27 -19.93
N PRO A 42 -5.18 -0.70 -19.77
CA PRO A 42 -6.34 0.16 -20.01
C PRO A 42 -6.28 1.44 -19.16
N ALA A 43 -6.42 2.59 -19.81
CA ALA A 43 -6.14 3.91 -19.23
C ALA A 43 -7.25 4.95 -19.52
N GLY A 44 -8.38 4.51 -20.07
CA GLY A 44 -9.57 5.35 -20.19
C GLY A 44 -10.18 5.65 -18.81
N ARG A 45 -11.04 6.66 -18.72
CA ARG A 45 -11.67 7.05 -17.43
C ARG A 45 -12.38 5.88 -16.74
N SER A 46 -13.19 5.11 -17.48
CA SER A 46 -13.87 3.92 -16.95
C SER A 46 -12.89 2.83 -16.51
N ASP A 47 -11.77 2.70 -17.22
CA ASP A 47 -10.73 1.73 -16.88
C ASP A 47 -10.04 2.11 -15.58
N VAL A 48 -9.75 3.40 -15.38
CA VAL A 48 -9.16 3.90 -14.14
C VAL A 48 -10.08 3.65 -12.96
N ASP A 49 -11.39 3.83 -13.12
CA ASP A 49 -12.35 3.54 -12.05
C ASP A 49 -12.40 2.03 -11.72
N ALA A 50 -12.32 1.17 -12.73
CA ALA A 50 -12.20 -0.27 -12.53
C ALA A 50 -10.87 -0.65 -11.83
N LEU A 51 -9.76 0.00 -12.20
CA LEU A 51 -8.46 -0.21 -11.55
C LEU A 51 -8.49 0.26 -10.09
N ARG A 52 -9.12 1.40 -9.78
CA ARG A 52 -9.31 1.86 -8.40
C ARG A 52 -10.09 0.86 -7.57
N TRP A 53 -11.16 0.31 -8.14
CA TRP A 53 -11.96 -0.73 -7.50
C TRP A 53 -11.10 -1.96 -7.17
N GLN A 54 -10.38 -2.49 -8.17
CA GLN A 54 -9.50 -3.66 -7.99
C GLN A 54 -8.42 -3.41 -6.93
N ILE A 55 -7.81 -2.22 -6.93
CA ILE A 55 -6.80 -1.84 -5.92
C ILE A 55 -7.45 -1.81 -4.53
N ALA A 56 -8.63 -1.22 -4.38
CA ALA A 56 -9.33 -1.15 -3.11
C ALA A 56 -9.68 -2.55 -2.58
N GLU A 57 -10.23 -3.41 -3.44
CA GLU A 57 -10.53 -4.81 -3.12
C GLU A 57 -9.26 -5.55 -2.67
N THR A 58 -8.17 -5.45 -3.44
CA THR A 58 -6.88 -6.08 -3.10
C THR A 58 -6.34 -5.61 -1.75
N VAL A 59 -6.44 -4.30 -1.45
CA VAL A 59 -5.96 -3.76 -0.17
C VAL A 59 -6.83 -4.24 1.00
N LEU A 60 -8.15 -4.30 0.83
CA LEU A 60 -9.06 -4.78 1.86
C LEU A 60 -8.92 -6.28 2.11
N GLU A 61 -8.67 -7.08 1.07
CA GLU A 61 -8.43 -8.51 1.21
C GLU A 61 -7.08 -8.83 1.86
N ALA A 62 -6.09 -7.95 1.66
CA ALA A 62 -4.76 -8.10 2.22
C ALA A 62 -4.57 -7.38 3.57
N SER A 63 -5.56 -6.63 4.04
CA SER A 63 -5.46 -5.92 5.32
C SER A 63 -5.64 -6.87 6.49
N ASP A 64 -4.86 -6.66 7.54
CA ASP A 64 -5.01 -7.36 8.81
C ASP A 64 -6.33 -6.96 9.50
N ASP A 65 -6.86 -7.87 10.31
CA ASP A 65 -7.96 -7.56 11.21
C ASP A 65 -7.46 -6.67 12.35
N LEU A 66 -8.02 -5.47 12.46
CA LEU A 66 -7.68 -4.49 13.49
C LEU A 66 -8.80 -4.33 14.52
N THR A 67 -9.75 -5.27 14.59
CA THR A 67 -10.92 -5.19 15.49
C THR A 67 -10.52 -4.91 16.93
N ASP A 68 -9.44 -5.53 17.40
CA ASP A 68 -8.96 -5.41 18.79
C ASP A 68 -7.81 -4.41 18.94
N ILE A 69 -7.52 -3.57 17.93
CA ILE A 69 -6.43 -2.60 17.96
C ILE A 69 -6.98 -1.18 18.06
N CYS A 70 -6.59 -0.45 19.10
CA CYS A 70 -6.98 0.94 19.28
C CYS A 70 -6.46 1.82 18.13
N CYS A 71 -7.36 2.49 17.40
CA CYS A 71 -7.01 3.34 16.25
C CYS A 71 -6.21 4.62 16.60
N ILE A 72 -6.06 4.93 17.89
CA ILE A 72 -5.30 6.10 18.37
C ILE A 72 -3.89 5.72 18.79
N CYS A 73 -3.74 4.68 19.61
CA CYS A 73 -2.44 4.31 20.20
C CYS A 73 -1.84 3.02 19.63
N GLY A 74 -2.59 2.23 18.86
CA GLY A 74 -2.14 0.98 18.26
C GLY A 74 -1.87 -0.14 19.26
N GLN A 75 -2.37 -0.03 20.49
CA GLN A 75 -2.31 -1.11 21.47
C GLN A 75 -3.52 -2.02 21.29
N GLU A 76 -3.35 -3.30 21.62
CA GLU A 76 -4.46 -4.24 21.76
C GLU A 76 -5.38 -3.77 22.90
N ASP A 77 -6.69 -3.82 22.67
CA ASP A 77 -7.69 -3.62 23.70
C ASP A 77 -7.57 -4.80 24.69
N VAL A 78 -6.86 -4.56 25.80
CA VAL A 78 -6.78 -5.52 26.90
C VAL A 78 -8.12 -5.48 27.61
N ASP A 79 -8.90 -6.55 27.49
CA ASP A 79 -10.12 -6.73 28.29
C ASP A 79 -9.76 -6.51 29.77
N GLU A 80 -10.46 -5.58 30.44
CA GLU A 80 -10.23 -5.24 31.86
C GLU A 80 -10.51 -6.42 32.82
N GLU A 81 -10.85 -7.62 32.33
CA GLU A 81 -11.06 -8.83 33.13
C GLU A 81 -9.76 -9.53 33.58
N ASP A 82 -8.59 -9.12 33.09
CA ASP A 82 -7.29 -9.71 33.49
C ASP A 82 -6.53 -8.93 34.59
N VAL A 83 -7.15 -7.92 35.21
CA VAL A 83 -6.55 -7.21 36.36
C VAL A 83 -7.15 -7.71 37.67
N ASP A 84 -6.55 -8.78 38.21
CA ASP A 84 -6.31 -8.96 39.66
C ASP A 84 -5.34 -10.13 39.94
N ASP A 85 -4.25 -10.29 39.17
CA ASP A 85 -3.07 -11.02 39.67
C ASP A 85 -2.01 -10.03 40.18
N PRO A 86 -1.80 -9.91 41.50
CA PRO A 86 -0.81 -9.00 42.09
C PRO A 86 0.65 -9.36 41.78
N ASN A 87 0.92 -10.37 40.94
CA ASN A 87 2.25 -10.82 40.58
C ASN A 87 2.61 -10.75 39.08
N ASP A 88 1.77 -10.21 38.19
CA ASP A 88 2.13 -10.11 36.76
C ASP A 88 3.05 -8.90 36.48
N THR A 89 4.34 -9.06 36.79
CA THR A 89 5.40 -8.16 36.30
C THR A 89 5.69 -8.44 34.83
N LYS A 90 4.76 -8.09 33.92
CA LYS A 90 5.09 -7.95 32.50
C LYS A 90 6.08 -6.80 32.35
N SER A 91 7.30 -7.19 32.01
CA SER A 91 8.44 -6.31 31.89
C SER A 91 8.17 -5.25 30.83
N ILE A 92 8.19 -3.99 31.24
CA ILE A 92 8.09 -2.85 30.35
C ILE A 92 9.34 -2.85 29.46
N ILE A 93 9.17 -3.27 28.20
CA ILE A 93 10.20 -3.08 27.17
C ILE A 93 9.96 -1.70 26.57
N TRP A 94 10.74 -0.72 27.01
CA TRP A 94 10.85 0.57 26.33
C TRP A 94 11.67 0.35 25.05
N VAL A 95 11.05 0.57 23.89
CA VAL A 95 11.76 0.77 22.62
C VAL A 95 11.89 2.26 22.37
#